data_AF-A0A433BYH8-F1
#
_entry.id   AF-A0A433BYH8-F1
#
_cell.length_a   1.000
_cell.length_b   1.000
_cell.length_c   1.000
_cell.angle_alpha   90.00
_cell.angle_beta   90.00
_cell.angle_gamma   90.00
#
_symmetry.space_group_name_H-M   'P 1'
#
loop_
_entity.id
_entity.type
_entity.pdbx_description
1 polymer ?
#
loop_
_entity_poly.entity_id
_entity_poly.type
_entity_poly.pdbx_seq_one_letter_code
_entity_poly.pdbx_strand_id
1 'polypeptide(L)' 'TELRAGSHVLACRVTDVDGREQPRLRTDNAGGFANNSWLDHAIKVQVG' A
#
# COMPACT_ATOMS: atom_id res chain seq x y z
N THR A 1 -11.61 4.64 16.90
CA THR A 1 -10.24 4.10 17.12
C THR A 1 -9.27 5.18 16.71
N GLU A 2 -8.28 5.50 17.54
CA GLU A 2 -7.31 6.58 17.30
C GLU A 2 -5.89 6.03 17.22
N LEU A 3 -5.05 6.65 16.39
CA LEU A 3 -3.62 6.37 16.33
C LEU A 3 -2.93 7.10 17.48
N ARG A 4 -2.10 6.37 18.24
CA ARG A 4 -1.24 6.99 19.26
C ARG A 4 -0.24 7.94 18.60
N ALA A 5 0.22 8.96 19.32
CA ALA A 5 1.32 9.81 18.88
C ALA A 5 2.54 8.95 18.48
N GLY A 6 3.18 9.31 17.37
CA GLY A 6 4.27 8.54 16.76
C GLY A 6 4.22 8.49 15.24
N SER A 7 5.20 7.79 14.66
CA SER A 7 5.29 7.57 13.23
C SER A 7 4.54 6.30 12.83
N HIS A 8 3.64 6.42 11.87
CA HIS A 8 2.85 5.31 11.31
C HIS A 8 3.11 5.18 9.82
N VAL A 9 2.97 3.96 9.30
CA VAL A 9 2.93 3.71 7.85
C VAL A 9 1.52 3.28 7.51
N LEU A 10 0.83 4.09 6.70
CA LEU A 10 -0.53 3.83 6.26
C LEU A 10 -0.51 3.39 4.81
N ALA A 11 -1.26 2.33 4.51
CA ALA A 11 -1.44 1.82 3.17
C ALA A 11 -2.90 1.42 2.97
N CYS A 12 -3.34 1.44 1.71
CA CYS A 12 -4.66 0.95 1.32
C CYS A 12 -4.48 -0.31 0.46
N ARG A 13 -5.26 -1.35 0.77
CA ARG A 13 -5.31 -2.59 -0.01
C ARG A 13 -6.74 -2.82 -0.48
N VAL A 14 -6.91 -3.01 -1.77
CA VAL A 14 -8.21 -3.23 -2.42
C VAL A 14 -8.30 -4.67 -2.95
N THR A 15 -9.50 -5.23 -2.83
CA THR A 15 -9.93 -6.47 -3.48
C THR A 15 -11.07 -6.12 -4.43
N ASP A 16 -10.98 -6.53 -5.70
CA ASP A 16 -12.04 -6.28 -6.70
C ASP A 16 -13.22 -7.27 -6.57
N VAL A 17 -14.26 -7.09 -7.39
CA VAL A 17 -15.46 -7.93 -7.39
C VAL A 17 -15.21 -9.38 -7.85
N ASP A 18 -14.09 -9.63 -8.54
CA ASP A 18 -13.65 -10.95 -8.97
C ASP A 18 -12.72 -11.61 -7.93
N GLY A 19 -12.46 -10.93 -6.80
CA GLY A 19 -11.60 -11.42 -5.72
C GLY A 19 -10.10 -11.19 -5.95
N ARG A 20 -9.69 -10.38 -6.93
CA ARG A 20 -8.27 -10.05 -7.14
C ARG A 20 -7.81 -9.02 -6.12
N GLU A 21 -6.74 -9.32 -5.40
CA GLU A 21 -6.16 -8.45 -4.38
C GLU A 21 -4.91 -7.73 -4.90
N GLN A 22 -4.69 -6.50 -4.45
CA GLN A 22 -3.40 -5.83 -4.63
C GLN A 22 -2.28 -6.60 -3.90
N PRO A 23 -1.13 -6.85 -4.56
CA PRO A 23 0.00 -7.51 -3.93
C PRO A 23 0.69 -6.58 -2.92
N ARG A 24 1.39 -7.17 -1.95
CA ARG A 24 2.19 -6.39 -0.98
C ARG A 24 3.38 -5.71 -1.64
N LEU A 25 4.13 -6.45 -2.45
CA LEU A 25 5.32 -5.98 -3.15
C LEU A 25 5.04 -5.91 -4.64
N ARG A 26 5.70 -5.01 -5.35
CA ARG A 26 5.58 -4.95 -6.81
C ARG A 26 6.10 -6.23 -7.44
N THR A 27 5.59 -6.53 -8.62
CA THR A 27 6.20 -7.49 -9.54
C THR A 27 7.04 -6.72 -10.54
N ASP A 28 8.34 -6.95 -10.53
CA ASP A 28 9.25 -6.28 -11.46
C ASP A 28 9.01 -6.79 -12.89
N ASN A 29 9.11 -5.87 -13.84
CA ASN A 29 9.10 -6.16 -15.26
C ASN A 29 10.06 -5.20 -15.99
N ALA A 30 10.56 -5.60 -17.15
CA ALA A 30 11.57 -4.84 -17.88
C ALA A 30 11.13 -3.42 -18.28
N GLY A 31 9.81 -3.19 -18.40
CA GLY A 31 9.24 -1.88 -18.74
C GLY A 31 8.92 -0.99 -17.53
N GLY A 32 8.99 -1.51 -16.31
CA GLY A 32 8.62 -0.78 -15.09
C GLY A 32 7.14 -0.40 -15.00
N PHE A 33 6.25 -1.08 -15.73
CA PHE A 33 4.83 -0.71 -15.81
C PHE A 33 3.96 -1.40 -14.76
N ALA A 34 2.77 -0.83 -14.55
CA ALA A 34 1.65 -1.46 -13.83
C ALA A 34 1.94 -1.87 -12.37
N ASN A 35 2.80 -1.13 -11.66
CA ASN A 35 2.93 -1.32 -10.21
C ASN A 35 1.61 -0.96 -9.52
N ASN A 36 0.94 -1.96 -8.97
CA ASN A 36 -0.28 -1.81 -8.17
C ASN A 36 -0.09 -2.29 -6.72
N SER A 37 1.16 -2.44 -6.26
CA SER A 37 1.44 -2.94 -4.92
C SER A 37 1.11 -1.90 -3.84
N TRP A 38 0.51 -2.33 -2.73
CA TRP A 38 0.06 -1.39 -1.71
C TRP A 38 1.19 -0.84 -0.85
N LEU A 39 2.32 -1.55 -0.70
CA LEU A 39 3.42 -1.10 0.15
C LEU A 39 4.26 -0.01 -0.51
N ASP A 40 4.50 -0.08 -1.83
CA ASP A 40 5.24 0.96 -2.54
C ASP A 40 4.50 2.31 -2.53
N HIS A 41 3.17 2.29 -2.37
CA HIS A 41 2.31 3.47 -2.30
C HIS A 41 1.96 3.88 -0.85
N ALA A 42 2.55 3.23 0.15
CA ALA A 42 2.30 3.55 1.54
C ALA A 42 2.86 4.94 1.90
N ILE A 43 2.14 5.65 2.78
CA ILE A 43 2.56 6.96 3.28
C ILE A 43 3.03 6.87 4.73
N LYS A 44 4.07 7.63 5.07
CA LYS A 44 4.50 7.83 6.45
C LYS A 44 3.73 9.01 7.04
N VAL A 45 3.05 8.79 8.16
CA VAL A 45 2.28 9.82 8.87
C VAL A 45 2.86 9.99 10.27
N GLN A 46 3.15 11.23 10.64
CA GLN A 46 3.53 11.60 12.00
C GLN A 46 2.30 12.11 12.74
N VAL A 47 1.91 11.41 13.79
CA VAL A 47 0.87 11.86 14.72
C VAL A 47 1.58 12.52 15.91
N GLY A 48 1.18 13.76 16.23
CA GLY A 48 1.69 14.55 17.36
C GLY A 48 0.65 14.69 18.46
#